data_AF-A0AAV1LLK7-F1
#
_entry.id   AF-A0AAV1LLK7-F1
#
_cell.length_a   1.000
_cell.length_b   1.000
_cell.length_c   1.000
_cell.angle_alpha   90.00
_cell.angle_beta   90.00
_cell.angle_gamma   90.00
#
_symmetry.space_group_name_H-M   'P 1'
#
loop_
_entity.id
_entity.type
_entity.pdbx_description
1 polymer ?
#
loop_
_entity_poly.entity_id
_entity_poly.type
_entity_poly.pdbx_seq_one_letter_code
_entity_poly.pdbx_strand_id
1 'polypeptide(L)'
;MNSETSSKANSFLRSVILSDFVVSLCCLGMLFPYTLTLCKILQSPLCDLVAALQHANLIIKTIEDVRQNIHAKFAELFKNAQNLLSTVNEEMKITRITSRQEHRANYNTKDLETYFRITIMIPLLYYLIDQLQSKFQNHKATLSSLNNLIPLNFIF
;
A
#
# COMPACT_ATOMS: atom_id res chain seq x y z
N MET A 1 -27.33 6.99 -27.77
CA MET A 1 -26.33 6.71 -26.71
C MET A 1 -25.19 7.70 -26.89
N ASN A 2 -24.82 8.48 -25.87
CA ASN A 2 -23.80 9.52 -26.02
C ASN A 2 -22.41 8.88 -26.23
N SER A 3 -21.82 9.10 -27.42
CA SER A 3 -20.53 8.51 -27.84
C SER A 3 -19.42 8.80 -26.84
N GLU A 4 -19.40 10.01 -26.28
CA GLU A 4 -18.40 10.41 -25.29
C GLU A 4 -18.52 9.61 -23.99
N THR A 5 -19.75 9.41 -23.50
CA THR A 5 -20.02 8.60 -22.30
C THR A 5 -19.61 7.14 -22.52
N SER A 6 -19.92 6.57 -23.69
CA SER A 6 -19.54 5.20 -24.03
C SER A 6 -18.02 5.02 -24.12
N SER A 7 -17.32 6.00 -24.71
CA SER A 7 -15.86 5.99 -24.82
C SER A 7 -15.19 6.07 -23.44
N LYS A 8 -15.64 6.99 -22.57
CA LYS A 8 -15.12 7.12 -21.19
C LYS A 8 -15.35 5.85 -20.37
N ALA A 9 -16.56 5.28 -20.42
CA ALA A 9 -16.87 4.04 -19.72
C ALA A 9 -15.96 2.88 -20.16
N ASN A 10 -15.74 2.73 -21.47
CA ASN A 10 -14.82 1.72 -21.99
C ASN A 10 -13.38 1.98 -21.55
N SER A 11 -12.91 3.24 -21.53
CA SER A 11 -11.58 3.59 -21.03
C SER A 11 -11.38 3.22 -19.55
N PHE A 12 -12.38 3.48 -18.70
CA PHE A 12 -12.33 3.08 -17.29
C PHE A 12 -12.32 1.57 -17.12
N LEU A 13 -13.19 0.85 -17.84
CA LEU A 13 -13.20 -0.60 -17.84
C LEU A 13 -11.82 -1.15 -18.19
N ARG A 14 -11.23 -0.65 -19.29
CA ARG A 14 -9.89 -1.05 -19.73
C ARG A 14 -8.82 -0.75 -18.68
N SER A 15 -8.95 0.34 -17.93
CA SER A 15 -7.99 0.72 -16.89
C SER A 15 -8.06 -0.18 -15.65
N VAL A 16 -9.27 -0.54 -15.21
CA VAL A 16 -9.51 -1.38 -14.02
C VAL A 16 -9.10 -2.85 -14.26
N ILE A 17 -9.10 -3.31 -15.51
CA ILE A 17 -8.66 -4.67 -15.88
C ILE A 17 -7.17 -4.74 -16.27
N LEU A 18 -6.41 -3.65 -16.17
CA LEU A 18 -4.95 -3.71 -16.39
C LEU A 18 -4.29 -4.53 -15.29
N SER A 19 -3.31 -5.36 -15.65
CA SER A 19 -2.57 -6.18 -14.69
C SER A 19 -1.93 -5.33 -13.58
N ASP A 20 -1.35 -4.18 -13.92
CA ASP A 20 -0.81 -3.22 -12.93
C ASP A 20 -1.86 -2.78 -11.91
N PHE A 21 -3.09 -2.49 -12.37
CA PHE A 21 -4.18 -2.07 -11.50
C PHE A 21 -4.63 -3.20 -10.57
N VAL A 22 -4.88 -4.39 -11.13
CA VAL A 22 -5.38 -5.54 -10.36
C VAL A 22 -4.35 -6.00 -9.33
N VAL A 23 -3.06 -6.05 -9.70
CA VAL A 23 -2.00 -6.40 -8.75
C VAL A 23 -1.88 -5.33 -7.66
N SER A 24 -1.90 -4.03 -8.03
CA SER A 24 -1.89 -2.95 -7.05
C SER A 24 -3.06 -3.05 -6.07
N LEU A 25 -4.27 -3.35 -6.58
CA LEU A 25 -5.47 -3.51 -5.76
C LEU A 25 -5.31 -4.68 -4.77
N CYS A 26 -4.78 -5.82 -5.21
CA CYS A 26 -4.51 -6.97 -4.33
C CYS A 26 -3.50 -6.62 -3.24
N CYS A 27 -2.40 -5.96 -3.60
CA CYS A 27 -1.38 -5.50 -2.66
C CYS A 27 -1.95 -4.53 -1.62
N LEU A 28 -2.73 -3.54 -2.06
CA LEU A 28 -3.39 -2.59 -1.16
C LEU A 28 -4.41 -3.28 -0.24
N GLY A 29 -5.18 -4.24 -0.76
CA GLY A 29 -6.12 -5.03 0.03
C GLY A 29 -5.45 -5.81 1.16
N MET A 30 -4.19 -6.21 0.99
CA MET A 30 -3.39 -6.87 2.03
C MET A 30 -2.79 -5.87 3.03
N LEU A 31 -2.40 -4.67 2.59
CA LEU A 31 -1.69 -3.69 3.42
C LEU A 31 -2.61 -2.78 4.24
N PHE A 32 -3.73 -2.34 3.68
CA PHE A 32 -4.64 -1.40 4.34
C PHE A 32 -5.27 -1.91 5.64
N PRO A 33 -5.51 -3.22 5.86
CA PRO A 33 -5.93 -3.71 7.16
C PRO A 33 -4.97 -3.34 8.31
N TYR A 34 -3.65 -3.28 8.06
CA TYR A 34 -2.69 -2.88 9.10
C TYR A 34 -2.88 -1.41 9.52
N THR A 35 -3.16 -0.51 8.58
CA THR A 35 -3.35 0.91 8.87
C THR A 35 -4.77 1.25 9.33
N LEU A 36 -5.76 0.42 9.01
CA LEU A 36 -7.17 0.64 9.38
C LEU A 36 -7.37 0.83 10.89
N THR A 37 -6.70 0.03 11.71
CA THR A 37 -6.80 0.14 13.18
C THR A 37 -6.25 1.47 13.67
N LEU A 38 -5.13 1.93 13.11
CA LEU A 38 -4.55 3.22 13.44
C LEU A 38 -5.48 4.37 13.01
N CYS A 39 -6.11 4.29 11.84
CA CYS A 39 -7.10 5.27 11.42
C CYS A 39 -8.26 5.38 12.41
N LYS A 40 -8.78 4.26 12.91
CA LYS A 40 -9.86 4.25 13.91
C LYS A 40 -9.44 4.91 15.22
N ILE A 41 -8.22 4.64 15.69
CA ILE A 41 -7.67 5.27 16.90
C ILE A 41 -7.61 6.80 16.71
N LEU A 42 -7.06 7.25 15.58
CA LEU A 42 -6.89 8.67 15.29
C LEU A 42 -8.20 9.43 15.09
N GLN A 43 -9.25 8.74 14.66
CA GLN A 43 -10.60 9.31 14.48
C GLN A 43 -11.42 9.33 15.79
N SER A 44 -10.95 8.67 16.84
CA SER A 44 -11.64 8.65 18.13
C SER A 44 -11.60 10.04 18.80
N PRO A 45 -12.72 10.53 19.38
CA PRO A 45 -12.71 11.76 20.16
C PRO A 45 -11.89 11.63 21.46
N LEU A 46 -11.63 10.38 21.91
CA LEU A 46 -10.81 10.05 23.06
C LEU A 46 -9.42 9.54 22.63
N CYS A 47 -8.90 10.01 21.49
CA CYS A 47 -7.63 9.56 20.94
C CYS A 47 -6.48 9.84 21.92
N ASP A 48 -5.86 8.77 22.42
CA ASP A 48 -4.56 8.84 23.07
C ASP A 48 -3.47 8.88 21.99
N LEU A 49 -2.85 10.05 21.83
CA LEU A 49 -1.79 10.29 20.85
C LEU A 49 -0.52 9.49 21.14
N VAL A 50 -0.22 9.18 22.41
CA VAL A 50 0.92 8.34 22.78
C VAL A 50 0.67 6.90 22.36
N ALA A 51 -0.53 6.37 22.66
CA ALA A 51 -0.92 5.04 22.19
C ALA A 51 -0.95 4.96 20.65
N ALA A 52 -1.46 5.99 19.97
CA ALA A 52 -1.46 6.05 18.50
C ALA A 52 -0.03 6.00 17.92
N LEU A 53 0.93 6.72 18.51
CA LEU A 53 2.35 6.65 18.12
C LEU A 53 2.95 5.25 18.33
N GLN A 54 2.64 4.60 19.45
CA GLN A 54 3.10 3.24 19.72
C GLN A 54 2.52 2.26 18.68
N HIS A 55 1.22 2.38 18.37
CA HIS A 55 0.57 1.60 17.32
C HIS A 55 1.17 1.83 15.94
N ALA A 56 1.49 3.08 15.56
CA ALA A 56 2.16 3.37 14.30
C ALA A 56 3.52 2.66 14.19
N ASN A 57 4.31 2.64 15.28
CA ASN A 57 5.58 1.91 15.30
C ASN A 57 5.40 0.39 15.19
N LEU A 58 4.35 -0.18 15.79
CA LEU A 58 4.03 -1.61 15.62
C LEU A 58 3.66 -1.94 14.18
N ILE A 59 2.89 -1.07 13.51
CA ILE A 59 2.53 -1.24 12.10
C ILE A 59 3.79 -1.18 11.22
N ILE A 60 4.69 -0.22 11.45
CA ILE A 60 5.95 -0.14 10.70
C ILE A 60 6.73 -1.45 10.80
N LYS A 61 6.93 -1.98 12.03
CA LYS A 61 7.61 -3.27 12.24
C LYS A 61 6.91 -4.43 11.53
N THR A 62 5.58 -4.47 11.59
CA THR A 62 4.78 -5.52 10.92
C THR A 62 4.99 -5.48 9.40
N ILE A 63 5.04 -4.28 8.81
CA ILE A 63 5.28 -4.10 7.37
C ILE A 63 6.74 -4.48 7.01
N GLU A 64 7.70 -4.20 7.88
CA GLU A 64 9.09 -4.66 7.74
C GLU A 64 9.20 -6.20 7.77
N ASP A 65 8.45 -6.88 8.64
CA ASP A 65 8.39 -8.34 8.69
C ASP A 65 7.75 -8.96 7.44
N VAL A 66 6.71 -8.31 6.90
CA VAL A 66 6.11 -8.68 5.60
C VAL A 66 7.15 -8.59 4.49
N ARG A 67 8.03 -7.58 4.54
CA ARG A 67 9.10 -7.41 3.56
C ARG A 67 10.16 -8.52 3.64
N GLN A 68 10.47 -9.05 4.82
CA GLN A 68 11.38 -10.19 4.95
C GLN A 68 10.81 -11.46 4.29
N ASN A 69 9.48 -11.62 4.34
CA ASN A 69 8.78 -12.77 3.75
C ASN A 69 8.13 -12.45 2.40
N ILE A 70 8.64 -11.45 1.68
CA ILE A 70 7.94 -10.85 0.54
C ILE A 70 7.71 -11.83 -0.61
N HIS A 71 8.63 -12.77 -0.83
CA HIS A 71 8.50 -13.76 -1.90
C HIS A 71 7.26 -14.65 -1.70
N ALA A 72 7.14 -15.28 -0.54
CA ALA A 72 6.00 -16.14 -0.23
C ALA A 72 4.68 -15.35 -0.20
N LYS A 73 4.70 -14.17 0.43
CA LYS A 73 3.48 -13.34 0.54
C LYS A 73 3.01 -12.83 -0.82
N PHE A 74 3.95 -12.43 -1.67
CA PHE A 74 3.62 -11.93 -3.00
C PHE A 74 3.15 -13.04 -3.94
N ALA A 75 3.68 -14.25 -3.85
CA ALA A 75 3.22 -15.38 -4.66
C ALA A 75 1.71 -15.66 -4.46
N GLU A 76 1.23 -15.61 -3.21
CA GLU A 76 -0.19 -15.76 -2.89
C GLU A 76 -1.03 -14.62 -3.51
N LEU A 77 -0.58 -13.36 -3.32
CA LEU A 77 -1.27 -12.19 -3.88
C LEU A 77 -1.29 -12.18 -5.41
N PHE A 78 -0.19 -12.62 -6.02
CA PHE A 78 -0.05 -12.71 -7.46
C PHE A 78 -1.02 -13.74 -8.05
N LYS A 79 -1.13 -14.92 -7.43
CA LYS A 79 -2.13 -15.94 -7.79
C LYS A 79 -3.56 -15.40 -7.65
N ASN A 80 -3.86 -14.66 -6.59
CA ASN A 80 -5.17 -14.03 -6.42
C ASN A 80 -5.46 -13.00 -7.52
N ALA A 81 -4.47 -12.20 -7.91
CA ALA A 81 -4.60 -11.24 -9.00
C ALA A 81 -4.82 -11.93 -10.37
N GLN A 82 -4.15 -13.06 -10.62
CA GLN A 82 -4.39 -13.89 -11.80
C GLN A 82 -5.82 -14.44 -11.83
N ASN A 83 -6.31 -14.95 -10.70
CA ASN A 83 -7.67 -15.43 -10.56
C ASN A 83 -8.71 -14.31 -10.78
N LEU A 84 -8.43 -13.09 -10.30
CA LEU A 84 -9.32 -11.96 -10.52
C LEU A 84 -9.43 -11.59 -12.01
N LEU A 85 -8.31 -11.57 -12.74
CA LEU A 85 -8.33 -11.30 -14.19
C LEU A 85 -9.04 -12.40 -14.98
N SER A 86 -8.87 -13.66 -14.59
CA SER A 86 -9.53 -14.77 -15.29
C SER A 86 -11.06 -14.70 -15.16
N THR A 87 -11.61 -14.15 -14.06
CA THR A 87 -13.07 -13.94 -13.94
C THR A 87 -13.64 -12.98 -14.98
N VAL A 88 -12.81 -12.10 -15.57
CA VAL A 88 -13.20 -11.16 -16.63
C VAL A 88 -12.62 -11.55 -17.99
N ASN A 89 -12.16 -12.80 -18.15
CA ASN A 89 -11.55 -13.33 -19.38
C ASN A 89 -10.31 -12.54 -19.84
N GLU A 90 -9.53 -11.99 -18.91
CA GLU A 90 -8.24 -11.37 -19.19
C GLU A 90 -7.09 -12.19 -18.60
N GLU A 91 -5.91 -12.05 -19.19
CA GLU A 91 -4.70 -12.72 -18.74
C GLU A 91 -3.71 -11.72 -18.13
N MET A 92 -2.91 -12.20 -17.19
CA MET A 92 -1.84 -11.40 -16.60
C MET A 92 -0.74 -11.15 -17.61
N LYS A 93 -0.45 -9.88 -17.89
CA LYS A 93 0.55 -9.47 -18.88
C LYS A 93 1.26 -8.19 -18.47
N ILE A 94 2.52 -8.08 -18.85
CA ILE A 94 3.26 -6.82 -18.74
C ILE A 94 2.78 -5.92 -19.89
N THR A 95 2.07 -4.84 -19.55
CA THR A 95 1.36 -4.01 -20.53
C THR A 95 2.27 -3.07 -21.33
N ARG A 96 3.51 -2.83 -20.89
CA ARG A 96 4.47 -1.96 -21.60
C ARG A 96 5.93 -2.23 -21.21
N ILE A 97 6.74 -2.72 -22.16
CA ILE A 97 8.18 -2.49 -22.18
C ILE A 97 8.47 -1.66 -23.44
N THR A 98 8.54 -0.34 -23.31
CA THR A 98 9.08 0.50 -24.37
C THR A 98 10.59 0.30 -24.41
N SER A 99 11.18 0.23 -25.60
CA SER A 99 12.63 0.04 -25.80
C SER A 99 13.47 1.14 -25.14
N ARG A 100 12.88 2.31 -24.88
CA ARG A 100 13.45 3.39 -24.07
C ARG A 100 12.50 3.71 -22.91
N GLN A 101 12.98 3.57 -21.68
CA GLN A 101 12.34 4.10 -20.48
C GLN A 101 13.32 5.08 -19.84
N GLU A 102 13.03 6.38 -19.91
CA GLU A 102 13.90 7.41 -19.29
C GLU A 102 13.47 7.74 -17.85
N HIS A 103 12.21 7.47 -17.49
CA HIS A 103 11.64 7.81 -16.18
C HIS A 103 11.28 6.61 -15.30
N ARG A 104 11.55 5.37 -15.75
CA ARG A 104 11.33 4.14 -14.98
C ARG A 104 12.58 3.29 -14.99
N ALA A 105 12.81 2.57 -13.89
CA ALA A 105 13.91 1.60 -13.83
C ALA A 105 13.68 0.48 -14.85
N ASN A 106 14.72 0.15 -15.61
CA ASN A 106 14.66 -0.80 -16.70
C ASN A 106 14.86 -2.22 -16.15
N TYR A 107 13.76 -2.85 -15.70
CA TYR A 107 13.83 -4.17 -15.08
C TYR A 107 13.94 -5.27 -16.15
N ASN A 108 15.11 -5.91 -16.24
CA ASN A 108 15.34 -7.01 -17.17
C ASN A 108 14.83 -8.35 -16.62
N THR A 109 13.52 -8.47 -16.41
CA THR A 109 12.88 -9.72 -16.02
C THR A 109 11.75 -10.08 -16.99
N LYS A 110 11.75 -11.35 -17.42
CA LYS A 110 10.65 -11.93 -18.21
C LYS A 110 9.61 -12.63 -17.32
N ASP A 111 9.93 -12.84 -16.05
CA ASP A 111 9.02 -13.42 -15.08
C ASP A 111 8.02 -12.36 -14.59
N LEU A 112 6.73 -12.64 -14.78
CA LEU A 112 5.62 -11.75 -14.43
C LEU A 112 5.58 -11.49 -12.92
N GLU A 113 5.71 -12.54 -12.11
CA GLU A 113 5.64 -12.41 -10.66
C GLU A 113 6.77 -11.50 -10.15
N THR A 114 8.01 -11.76 -10.57
CA THR A 114 9.16 -10.95 -10.21
C THR A 114 9.02 -9.51 -10.72
N TYR A 115 8.50 -9.31 -11.94
CA TYR A 115 8.24 -7.97 -12.47
C TYR A 115 7.34 -7.16 -11.54
N PHE A 116 6.15 -7.70 -11.22
CA PHE A 116 5.17 -6.99 -10.41
C PHE A 116 5.60 -6.85 -8.93
N ARG A 117 6.36 -7.83 -8.40
CA ARG A 117 6.92 -7.73 -7.06
C ARG A 117 7.87 -6.54 -6.93
N ILE A 118 8.76 -6.36 -7.90
CA ILE A 118 9.78 -5.30 -7.89
C ILE A 118 9.19 -3.93 -8.29
N THR A 119 8.22 -3.90 -9.20
CA THR A 119 7.64 -2.64 -9.71
C THR A 119 6.51 -2.09 -8.86
N ILE A 120 5.75 -2.95 -8.16
CA ILE A 120 4.56 -2.55 -7.39
C ILE A 120 4.77 -2.81 -5.90
N MET A 121 4.92 -4.07 -5.51
CA MET A 121 4.81 -4.45 -4.10
C MET A 121 5.95 -3.88 -3.25
N ILE A 122 7.20 -4.03 -3.69
CA ILE A 122 8.37 -3.52 -2.97
C ILE A 122 8.30 -1.99 -2.83
N PRO A 123 8.11 -1.20 -3.91
CA PRO A 123 7.96 0.25 -3.81
C PRO A 123 6.80 0.68 -2.90
N LEU A 124 5.67 -0.04 -2.95
CA LEU A 124 4.50 0.25 -2.12
C LEU A 124 4.80 0.06 -0.63
N LEU A 125 5.50 -1.00 -0.25
CA LEU A 125 5.94 -1.23 1.13
C LEU A 125 6.86 -0.10 1.62
N TYR A 126 7.87 0.26 0.81
CA TYR A 126 8.79 1.35 1.14
C TYR A 126 8.07 2.67 1.33
N TYR A 127 7.18 3.01 0.39
CA TYR A 127 6.40 4.23 0.47
C TYR A 127 5.52 4.25 1.73
N LEU A 128 4.86 3.15 2.06
CA LEU A 128 4.00 3.07 3.25
C LEU A 128 4.81 3.25 4.55
N ILE A 129 5.98 2.62 4.66
CA ILE A 129 6.88 2.78 5.80
C ILE A 129 7.32 4.26 5.92
N ASP A 130 7.80 4.85 4.82
CA ASP A 130 8.25 6.25 4.78
C ASP A 130 7.14 7.21 5.21
N GLN A 131 5.92 7.01 4.71
CA GLN A 131 4.77 7.84 5.08
C GLN A 131 4.40 7.70 6.56
N LEU A 132 4.44 6.49 7.12
CA LEU A 132 4.19 6.30 8.56
C LEU A 132 5.31 6.92 9.40
N GLN A 133 6.58 6.76 9.01
CA GLN A 133 7.69 7.38 9.73
C GLN A 133 7.60 8.90 9.71
N SER A 134 7.43 9.50 8.52
CA SER A 134 7.31 10.95 8.35
C SER A 134 6.13 11.54 9.14
N LYS A 135 4.99 10.85 9.18
CA LYS A 135 3.78 11.33 9.88
C LYS A 135 3.79 11.12 11.38
N PHE A 136 4.57 10.19 11.93
CA PHE A 136 4.51 9.86 13.37
C PHE A 136 5.83 10.09 14.11
N GLN A 137 6.99 9.83 13.49
CA GLN A 137 8.28 10.04 14.16
C GLN A 137 8.59 11.53 14.36
N ASN A 138 8.19 12.39 13.42
CA ASN A 138 8.38 13.84 13.53
C ASN A 138 7.63 14.44 14.74
N HIS A 139 6.49 13.88 15.13
CA HIS A 139 5.70 14.36 16.27
C HIS A 139 6.06 13.68 17.60
N LYS A 140 6.89 12.64 17.58
CA LYS A 140 7.28 11.89 18.77
C LYS A 140 7.98 12.77 19.81
N ALA A 141 8.91 13.62 19.36
CA ALA A 141 9.63 14.54 20.24
C ALA A 141 8.66 15.54 20.89
N THR A 142 7.79 16.17 20.10
CA THR A 142 6.78 17.12 20.59
C THR A 142 5.82 16.50 21.61
N LEU A 143 5.30 15.30 21.32
CA LEU A 143 4.39 14.61 22.22
C LEU A 143 5.09 14.17 23.51
N SER A 144 6.35 13.72 23.44
CA SER A 144 7.12 13.41 24.64
C SER A 144 7.35 14.62 25.54
N SER A 145 7.63 15.79 24.96
CA SER A 145 7.75 17.04 25.73
C SER A 145 6.42 17.47 26.36
N LEU A 146 5.30 17.32 25.65
CA LEU A 146 3.98 17.65 26.18
C LEU A 146 3.56 16.74 27.34
N ASN A 147 3.86 15.44 27.24
CA ASN A 147 3.55 14.49 28.31
C ASN A 147 4.32 14.81 29.61
N ASN A 148 5.52 15.38 29.50
CA ASN A 148 6.31 15.81 30.66
C ASN A 148 5.77 17.11 31.30
N LEU A 149 4.90 17.86 30.61
CA LEU A 149 4.31 19.11 31.10
C LEU A 149 2.98 18.90 31.83
N ILE A 150 2.31 17.75 31.61
CA ILE A 150 1.05 17.44 32.28
C ILE A 150 1.39 16.75 33.62
N PRO A 151 1.06 17.32 34.77
CA PRO A 151 1.25 16.64 36.04
C PRO A 151 0.39 15.38 36.07
N LEU A 152 0.99 14.24 36.43
CA LEU A 152 0.41 12.89 36.44
C LEU A 152 -0.90 12.74 37.25
N ASN A 153 -1.32 13.78 37.98
CA ASN A 153 -2.51 13.80 38.83
C ASN A 153 -3.81 14.24 38.12
N PHE A 154 -3.78 14.53 36.82
CA PHE A 154 -4.98 14.82 36.03
C PHE A 154 -5.23 13.70 35.01
N ILE A 155 -5.64 12.53 35.48
CA ILE A 155 -6.26 11.48 34.66
C ILE A 155 -7.68 11.33 35.20
N PHE A 156 -8.67 11.78 34.44
CA PHE A 156 -10.10 11.57 34.71
C PHE A 156 -10.57 10.24 34.11
#